data_AF-M3D1E4-F1
#
_entry.id   AF-M3D1E4-F1
#
_cell.length_a   1.000
_cell.length_b   1.000
_cell.length_c   1.000
_cell.angle_alpha   90.00
_cell.angle_beta   90.00
_cell.angle_gamma   90.00
#
_symmetry.space_group_name_H-M   'P 1'
#
loop_
_entity.id
_entity.type
_entity.pdbx_description
1 polymer ?
#
loop_
_entity_poly.entity_id
_entity_poly.type
_entity_poly.pdbx_seq_one_letter_code
_entity_poly.pdbx_strand_id
1 'polypeptide(L)'
;DEHCHHEQSLRALHTDMDAMRHLITCKMCYRFLYEPYGLSCGHTYCYSCLAQWMCNSKTCPDCRAKVKEQPTPTFLVREMVRVFVAKDELLPDGETKEEHAKMAKEEAELVAKDRANEDVALGGLFRGRFRKGSRFHPVNAFRDESDNVWRCPACMNEVE
;
A
#
# COMPACT_ATOMS: atom_id res chain seq x y z
N ASP A 1 -47.09 -4.09 -2.61
CA ASP A 1 -45.81 -4.83 -2.52
C ASP A 1 -44.59 -4.15 -3.13
N GLU A 2 -44.66 -3.00 -3.79
CA GLU A 2 -43.44 -2.31 -4.29
C GLU A 2 -42.53 -1.71 -3.19
N HIS A 3 -43.08 -1.44 -2.00
CA HIS A 3 -42.32 -0.86 -0.88
C HIS A 3 -41.24 -1.82 -0.34
N CYS A 4 -41.42 -3.14 -0.50
CA CYS A 4 -40.50 -4.16 -0.01
C CYS A 4 -39.24 -4.31 -0.88
N HIS A 5 -39.37 -4.15 -2.20
CA HIS A 5 -38.24 -4.34 -3.13
C HIS A 5 -37.20 -3.21 -3.04
N HIS A 6 -37.66 -1.95 -2.93
CA HIS A 6 -36.74 -0.82 -2.82
C HIS A 6 -35.89 -0.88 -1.56
N GLU A 7 -36.50 -1.20 -0.41
CA GLU A 7 -35.78 -1.32 0.86
C GLU A 7 -34.76 -2.48 0.83
N GLN A 8 -35.10 -3.60 0.20
CA GLN A 8 -34.17 -4.71 -0.01
C GLN A 8 -32.98 -4.30 -0.88
N SER A 9 -33.20 -3.56 -1.97
CA SER A 9 -32.13 -3.06 -2.83
C SER A 9 -31.19 -2.11 -2.08
N LEU A 10 -31.73 -1.22 -1.24
CA LEU A 10 -30.91 -0.33 -0.42
C LEU A 10 -30.05 -1.10 0.59
N ARG A 11 -30.62 -2.12 1.27
CA ARG A 11 -29.87 -2.97 2.19
C ARG A 11 -28.75 -3.75 1.50
N ALA A 12 -29.02 -4.27 0.30
CA ALA A 12 -28.01 -4.95 -0.50
C ALA A 12 -26.86 -3.99 -0.88
N LEU A 13 -27.19 -2.78 -1.32
CA LEU A 13 -26.19 -1.77 -1.65
C LEU A 13 -25.32 -1.41 -0.44
N HIS A 14 -25.92 -1.19 0.74
CA HIS A 14 -25.16 -0.95 1.98
C HIS A 14 -24.20 -2.10 2.29
N THR A 15 -24.67 -3.35 2.14
CA THR A 15 -23.84 -4.54 2.35
C THR A 15 -22.65 -4.59 1.38
N ASP A 16 -22.87 -4.25 0.11
CA ASP A 16 -21.80 -4.20 -0.89
C ASP A 16 -20.79 -3.08 -0.58
N MET A 17 -21.27 -1.92 -0.14
CA MET A 17 -20.41 -0.81 0.29
C MET A 17 -19.57 -1.18 1.51
N ASP A 18 -20.16 -1.87 2.48
CA ASP A 18 -19.43 -2.38 3.63
C ASP A 18 -18.38 -3.41 3.20
N ALA A 19 -18.72 -4.35 2.32
CA ALA A 19 -17.76 -5.32 1.78
C ALA A 19 -16.59 -4.61 1.07
N MET A 20 -16.88 -3.60 0.25
CA MET A 20 -15.85 -2.77 -0.40
C MET A 20 -14.99 -2.01 0.62
N ARG A 21 -15.59 -1.50 1.71
CA ARG A 21 -14.85 -0.86 2.81
C ARG A 21 -13.80 -1.82 3.39
N HIS A 22 -14.16 -3.08 3.63
CA HIS A 22 -13.24 -4.08 4.17
C HIS A 22 -12.05 -4.38 3.22
N LEU A 23 -12.23 -4.29 1.91
CA LEU A 23 -11.15 -4.52 0.93
C LEU A 23 -10.06 -3.45 0.99
N ILE A 24 -10.39 -2.25 1.48
CA ILE A 24 -9.47 -1.11 1.61
C ILE A 24 -9.05 -0.83 3.06
N THR A 25 -9.40 -1.73 3.98
CA THR A 25 -9.00 -1.69 5.38
C THR A 25 -7.78 -2.58 5.62
N CYS A 26 -6.79 -2.05 6.32
CA CYS A 26 -5.59 -2.80 6.67
C CYS A 26 -5.91 -3.89 7.70
N LYS A 27 -5.58 -5.14 7.39
CA LYS A 27 -5.78 -6.28 8.31
C LYS A 27 -4.90 -6.26 9.57
N MET A 28 -3.90 -5.38 9.62
CA MET A 28 -2.98 -5.29 10.77
C MET A 28 -3.42 -4.25 11.79
N CYS A 29 -3.86 -3.07 11.34
CA CYS A 29 -4.28 -1.99 12.24
C CYS A 29 -5.79 -1.71 12.20
N TYR A 30 -6.55 -2.39 11.34
CA TYR A 30 -8.00 -2.26 11.18
C TYR A 30 -8.48 -0.86 10.78
N ARG A 31 -7.58 -0.04 10.21
CA ARG A 31 -7.89 1.29 9.66
C ARG A 31 -7.78 1.29 8.13
N PHE A 32 -8.32 2.31 7.48
CA PHE A 32 -8.13 2.49 6.03
C PHE A 32 -6.65 2.52 5.61
N LEU A 33 -6.40 2.00 4.42
CA LEU A 33 -5.09 1.95 3.78
C LEU A 33 -4.68 3.31 3.18
N TYR A 34 -4.27 4.28 4.01
CA TYR A 34 -3.93 5.64 3.52
C TYR A 34 -2.66 5.70 2.65
N GLU A 35 -1.59 5.00 3.06
CA GLU A 35 -0.41 4.76 2.22
C GLU A 35 -0.22 3.23 2.07
N PRO A 36 -0.99 2.61 1.15
CA PRO A 36 -0.95 1.18 0.92
C PRO A 36 0.32 0.78 0.19
N TYR A 37 0.96 -0.29 0.68
CA TYR A 37 2.06 -0.96 -0.01
C TYR A 37 1.71 -2.43 -0.25
N GLY A 38 1.74 -2.82 -1.52
CA GLY A 38 1.53 -4.16 -2.01
C GLY A 38 2.79 -5.01 -1.97
N LEU A 39 2.63 -6.28 -1.60
CA LEU A 39 3.63 -7.32 -1.73
C LEU A 39 3.50 -8.04 -3.06
N SER A 40 4.57 -8.70 -3.52
CA SER A 40 4.53 -9.52 -4.75
C SER A 40 3.54 -10.68 -4.72
N CYS A 41 3.05 -11.07 -3.53
CA CYS A 41 1.98 -12.05 -3.37
C CYS A 41 0.57 -11.45 -3.49
N GLY A 42 0.44 -10.14 -3.73
CA GLY A 42 -0.83 -9.43 -3.91
C GLY A 42 -1.43 -8.82 -2.63
N HIS A 43 -0.98 -9.23 -1.44
CA HIS A 43 -1.48 -8.64 -0.18
C HIS A 43 -0.96 -7.21 0.04
N THR A 44 -1.83 -6.35 0.56
CA THR A 44 -1.57 -4.91 0.73
C THR A 44 -1.79 -4.50 2.19
N TYR A 45 -0.90 -3.64 2.71
CA TYR A 45 -0.94 -3.14 4.10
C TYR A 45 -0.55 -1.66 4.14
N CYS A 46 -0.81 -0.98 5.26
CA CYS A 46 -0.23 0.35 5.48
C CYS A 46 1.30 0.25 5.49
N TYR A 47 1.97 1.29 5.02
CA TYR A 47 3.42 1.40 5.07
C TYR A 47 3.94 1.16 6.49
N SER A 48 3.39 1.86 7.48
CA SER A 48 3.79 1.78 8.88
C SER A 48 3.68 0.36 9.44
N CYS A 49 2.57 -0.32 9.19
CA CYS A 49 2.35 -1.71 9.61
C CYS A 49 3.36 -2.67 8.96
N LEU A 50 3.57 -2.54 7.65
CA LEU A 50 4.47 -3.41 6.92
C LEU A 50 5.94 -3.15 7.28
N ALA A 51 6.33 -1.89 7.50
CA ALA A 51 7.66 -1.51 7.96
C ALA A 51 7.95 -2.04 9.37
N GLN A 52 6.97 -1.98 10.28
CA GLN A 52 7.09 -2.55 11.61
C GLN A 52 7.23 -4.08 11.58
N TRP A 53 6.40 -4.78 10.80
CA TRP A 53 6.55 -6.23 10.59
C TRP A 53 7.92 -6.58 9.99
N MET A 54 8.33 -5.75 9.03
CA MET A 54 9.65 -5.55 8.42
C MET A 54 10.80 -5.81 9.39
N CYS A 55 10.71 -5.20 10.57
CA CYS A 55 11.74 -5.25 11.60
C CYS A 55 12.14 -6.68 11.97
N ASN A 56 11.15 -7.58 12.05
CA ASN A 56 11.30 -8.92 12.60
C ASN A 56 11.21 -10.04 11.55
N SER A 57 10.45 -9.85 10.45
CA SER A 57 10.23 -10.91 9.45
C SER A 57 10.11 -10.39 8.02
N LYS A 58 10.86 -10.99 7.07
CA LYS A 58 10.74 -10.72 5.61
C LYS A 58 9.70 -11.64 4.93
N THR A 59 8.50 -11.70 5.49
CA THR A 59 7.39 -12.52 4.96
C THR A 59 6.09 -11.74 4.94
N CYS A 60 5.15 -12.14 4.07
CA CYS A 60 3.78 -11.64 4.10
C CYS A 60 3.08 -12.04 5.43
N PRO A 61 2.43 -11.11 6.15
CA PRO A 61 1.65 -11.43 7.34
C PRO A 61 0.54 -12.47 7.11
N ASP A 62 -0.17 -12.40 5.98
CA ASP A 62 -1.30 -13.30 5.67
C ASP A 62 -0.82 -14.68 5.16
N CYS A 63 -0.08 -14.72 4.04
CA CYS A 63 0.24 -15.98 3.36
C CYS A 63 1.66 -16.50 3.61
N ARG A 64 2.46 -15.80 4.41
CA ARG A 64 3.86 -16.14 4.76
C ARG A 64 4.83 -16.24 3.57
N ALA A 65 4.41 -15.85 2.37
CA ALA A 65 5.29 -15.76 1.21
C ALA A 65 6.51 -14.86 1.51
N LYS A 66 7.70 -15.27 1.05
CA LYS A 66 8.94 -14.50 1.25
C LYS A 66 8.88 -13.19 0.46
N VAL A 67 9.22 -12.09 1.12
CA VAL A 67 9.30 -10.76 0.48
C VAL A 67 10.75 -10.51 0.05
N LYS A 68 11.00 -10.64 -1.25
CA LYS A 68 12.32 -10.50 -1.87
C LYS A 68 12.60 -9.09 -2.35
N GLU A 69 11.61 -8.49 -3.01
CA GLU A 69 11.67 -7.13 -3.52
C GLU A 69 11.02 -6.14 -2.54
N GLN A 70 11.35 -4.86 -2.70
CA GLN A 70 10.72 -3.80 -1.95
C GLN A 70 9.21 -3.76 -2.25
N PRO A 71 8.34 -3.67 -1.24
CA PRO A 71 6.90 -3.43 -1.44
C PRO A 71 6.66 -2.17 -2.29
N THR A 72 5.63 -2.20 -3.13
CA THR A 72 5.29 -1.10 -4.05
C THR A 72 4.05 -0.35 -3.60
N PRO A 73 3.97 0.98 -3.78
CA PRO A 73 2.77 1.72 -3.41
C PRO A 73 1.57 1.33 -4.29
N THR A 74 0.40 1.11 -3.69
CA THR A 74 -0.82 0.72 -4.41
C THR A 74 -1.74 1.93 -4.61
N PHE A 75 -1.44 2.79 -5.58
CA PHE A 75 -2.14 4.06 -5.78
C PHE A 75 -3.65 3.92 -5.98
N LEU A 76 -4.12 2.90 -6.69
CA LEU A 76 -5.55 2.66 -6.88
C LEU A 76 -6.30 2.47 -5.55
N VAL A 77 -5.72 1.70 -4.62
CA VAL A 77 -6.30 1.47 -3.30
C VAL A 77 -6.34 2.77 -2.50
N ARG A 78 -5.30 3.62 -2.61
CA ARG A 78 -5.28 4.93 -1.97
C ARG A 78 -6.39 5.84 -2.49
N GLU A 79 -6.64 5.86 -3.81
CA GLU A 79 -7.74 6.65 -4.37
C GLU A 79 -9.11 6.09 -3.96
N MET A 80 -9.27 4.77 -3.84
CA MET A 80 -10.50 4.18 -3.29
C MET A 80 -10.74 4.63 -1.84
N VAL A 81 -9.70 4.67 -0.99
CA VAL A 81 -9.82 5.22 0.37
C VAL A 81 -10.31 6.66 0.36
N ARG A 82 -9.83 7.50 -0.57
CA ARG A 82 -10.30 8.90 -0.69
C ARG A 82 -11.78 8.97 -1.06
N VAL A 83 -12.28 8.08 -1.92
CA VAL A 83 -13.71 8.01 -2.27
C VAL A 83 -14.56 7.72 -1.04
N PHE A 84 -14.16 6.75 -0.21
CA PHE A 84 -14.87 6.43 1.04
C PHE A 84 -14.82 7.59 2.04
N VAL A 85 -13.63 8.16 2.26
CA VAL A 85 -13.44 9.25 3.23
C VAL A 85 -14.15 10.54 2.81
N ALA A 86 -14.40 10.76 1.51
CA ALA A 86 -15.11 11.94 1.04
C ALA A 86 -16.60 11.96 1.44
N LYS A 87 -17.18 10.84 1.87
CA LYS A 87 -18.61 10.68 2.17
C LYS A 87 -18.81 10.26 3.61
N ASP A 88 -19.49 11.09 4.40
CA ASP A 88 -19.73 10.83 5.83
C ASP A 88 -20.55 9.55 6.02
N GLU A 89 -21.47 9.28 5.09
CA GLU A 89 -22.34 8.10 5.10
C GLU A 89 -21.59 6.78 4.89
N LEU A 90 -20.33 6.84 4.44
CA LEU A 90 -19.50 5.67 4.18
C LEU A 90 -18.44 5.43 5.25
N LEU A 91 -18.30 6.37 6.18
CA LEU A 91 -17.41 6.23 7.32
C LEU A 91 -17.97 5.23 8.35
N PRO A 92 -17.11 4.55 9.12
CA PRO A 92 -17.55 3.79 10.28
C PRO A 92 -18.23 4.70 11.33
N ASP A 93 -19.12 4.11 12.13
CA ASP A 93 -19.84 4.84 13.18
C ASP A 93 -18.86 5.47 14.19
N GLY A 94 -19.00 6.78 14.39
CA GLY A 94 -18.18 7.54 15.34
C GLY A 94 -16.83 8.00 14.80
N GLU A 95 -16.51 7.78 13.52
CA GLU A 95 -15.32 8.32 12.87
C GLU A 95 -15.63 9.60 12.07
N THR A 96 -14.70 10.56 12.08
CA THR A 96 -14.85 11.86 11.40
C THR A 96 -13.87 12.03 10.24
N LYS A 97 -14.26 12.84 9.24
CA LYS A 97 -13.38 13.19 8.10
C LYS A 97 -12.06 13.80 8.55
N GLU A 98 -12.09 14.64 9.59
CA GLU A 98 -10.92 15.30 10.14
C GLU A 98 -9.93 14.28 10.73
N GLU A 99 -10.41 13.26 11.43
CA GLU A 99 -9.59 12.16 11.94
C GLU A 99 -8.96 11.35 10.81
N HIS A 100 -9.74 11.02 9.78
CA HIS A 100 -9.24 10.34 8.58
C HIS A 100 -8.17 11.17 7.85
N ALA A 101 -8.39 12.47 7.69
CA ALA A 101 -7.42 13.38 7.07
C ALA A 101 -6.13 13.48 7.89
N LYS A 102 -6.24 13.54 9.21
CA LYS A 102 -5.10 13.52 10.12
C LYS A 102 -4.30 12.23 9.98
N MET A 103 -4.96 11.07 10.04
CA MET A 103 -4.31 9.77 9.89
C MET A 103 -3.63 9.61 8.52
N ALA A 104 -4.28 10.09 7.45
CA ALA A 104 -3.70 10.06 6.11
C ALA A 104 -2.43 10.92 6.01
N LYS A 105 -2.47 12.12 6.60
CA LYS A 105 -1.32 13.02 6.65
C LYS A 105 -0.16 12.42 7.46
N GLU A 106 -0.44 11.87 8.64
CA GLU A 106 0.57 11.25 9.50
C GLU A 106 1.27 10.07 8.80
N GLU A 107 0.50 9.22 8.13
CA GLU A 107 1.05 8.08 7.38
C GLU A 107 1.90 8.56 6.18
N ALA A 108 1.43 9.56 5.43
CA ALA A 108 2.19 10.15 4.31
C ALA A 108 3.49 10.83 4.77
N GLU A 109 3.47 11.55 5.89
CA GLU A 109 4.66 12.14 6.49
C GLU A 109 5.66 11.08 6.92
N LEU A 110 5.20 9.96 7.48
CA LEU A 110 6.06 8.85 7.87
C LEU A 110 6.75 8.23 6.65
N VAL A 111 6.01 8.00 5.56
CA VAL A 111 6.59 7.53 4.28
C VAL A 111 7.60 8.52 3.73
N ALA A 112 7.29 9.82 3.73
CA ALA A 112 8.18 10.86 3.22
C ALA A 112 9.48 10.95 4.03
N LYS A 113 9.39 10.85 5.37
CA LYS A 113 10.56 10.84 6.26
C LYS A 113 11.47 9.65 6.00
N ASP A 114 10.94 8.44 5.86
CA ASP A 114 11.77 7.26 5.60
C ASP A 114 12.34 7.27 4.17
N ARG A 115 11.57 7.76 3.18
CA ARG A 115 12.05 7.97 1.81
C ARG A 115 13.23 8.94 1.75
N ALA A 116 13.15 10.06 2.49
CA ALA A 116 14.18 11.09 2.53
C ALA A 116 15.33 10.76 3.50
N ASN A 117 15.29 9.62 4.18
CA ASN A 117 16.36 9.23 5.10
C ASN A 117 17.61 8.83 4.31
N GLU A 118 18.69 9.60 4.48
CA GLU A 118 19.99 9.38 3.80
C GLU A 118 20.98 8.54 4.60
N ASP A 119 20.58 8.00 5.76
CA ASP A 119 21.46 7.16 6.58
C ASP A 119 22.09 6.01 5.78
N VAL A 120 23.38 5.77 6.00
CA VAL A 120 24.14 4.79 5.20
C VAL A 120 23.58 3.37 5.38
N ALA A 121 23.16 3.03 6.60
CA ALA A 121 22.70 1.69 6.95
C ALA A 121 21.16 1.55 6.87
N LEU A 122 20.42 2.59 7.24
CA LEU A 122 18.98 2.59 7.43
C LEU A 122 18.24 3.53 6.47
N GLY A 123 18.94 4.17 5.52
CA GLY A 123 18.34 5.15 4.63
C GLY A 123 17.44 4.55 3.55
N GLY A 124 16.43 5.31 3.15
CA GLY A 124 15.40 4.94 2.19
C GLY A 124 14.28 4.09 2.79
N LEU A 125 13.26 3.83 1.96
CA LEU A 125 12.05 3.12 2.39
C LEU A 125 12.36 1.76 3.05
N PHE A 126 11.52 1.42 4.03
CA PHE A 126 11.64 0.23 4.86
C PHE A 126 13.01 0.14 5.54
N ARG A 127 13.56 1.28 5.96
CA ARG A 127 14.87 1.40 6.61
C ARG A 127 16.01 0.75 5.79
N GLY A 128 15.99 0.96 4.48
CA GLY A 128 16.99 0.40 3.56
C GLY A 128 16.99 -1.12 3.43
N ARG A 129 16.00 -1.84 3.96
CA ARG A 129 15.98 -3.32 4.04
C ARG A 129 15.96 -4.04 2.69
N PHE A 130 15.64 -3.30 1.63
CA PHE A 130 15.61 -3.74 0.25
C PHE A 130 16.61 -3.01 -0.65
N ARG A 131 17.55 -2.23 -0.07
CA ARG A 131 18.69 -1.70 -0.82
C ARG A 131 19.36 -2.91 -1.47
N LYS A 132 19.32 -2.97 -2.81
CA LYS A 132 20.19 -3.85 -3.58
C LYS A 132 21.56 -3.27 -3.30
N GLY A 133 22.26 -3.86 -2.32
CA GLY A 133 23.57 -3.38 -1.91
C GLY A 133 24.38 -3.15 -3.18
N SER A 134 25.16 -2.07 -3.21
CA SER A 134 26.17 -1.84 -4.22
C SER A 134 27.25 -2.92 -4.10
N ARG A 135 26.91 -4.19 -4.34
CA ARG A 135 27.77 -4.97 -5.19
C ARG A 135 27.70 -4.22 -6.50
N PHE A 136 28.68 -3.35 -6.70
CA PHE A 136 29.20 -3.02 -8.02
C PHE A 136 29.51 -4.34 -8.72
N HIS A 137 28.48 -5.07 -9.14
CA HIS A 137 28.56 -5.82 -10.36
C HIS A 137 28.20 -4.79 -11.42
N PRO A 138 29.06 -4.55 -12.42
CA PRO A 138 28.63 -3.82 -13.59
C PRO A 138 27.37 -4.53 -14.09
N VAL A 139 26.23 -3.90 -13.90
CA VAL A 139 24.97 -4.41 -14.42
C VAL A 139 25.11 -4.15 -15.91
N ASN A 140 25.33 -5.20 -16.70
CA ASN A 140 25.18 -5.12 -18.14
C ASN A 140 23.69 -4.90 -18.43
N ALA A 141 23.22 -3.68 -18.19
CA ALA A 141 21.90 -3.25 -18.54
C ALA A 141 21.71 -3.48 -20.04
N PHE A 142 20.56 -4.02 -20.42
CA PHE A 142 20.20 -4.14 -21.81
C PHE A 142 19.16 -3.07 -22.15
N ARG A 143 19.18 -2.60 -23.39
CA ARG A 143 18.19 -1.66 -23.89
C ARG A 143 16.99 -2.43 -24.39
N ASP A 144 15.83 -2.19 -23.81
CA ASP A 144 14.56 -2.74 -24.29
C ASP A 144 14.17 -2.02 -25.58
N GLU A 145 14.02 -2.76 -26.68
CA GLU A 145 13.68 -2.16 -27.98
C GLU A 145 12.20 -1.75 -28.08
N SER A 146 11.34 -2.23 -27.17
CA SER A 146 9.91 -1.91 -27.18
C SER A 146 9.62 -0.48 -26.71
N ASP A 147 10.41 0.02 -25.76
CA ASP A 147 10.20 1.34 -25.14
C ASP A 147 11.49 2.17 -24.99
N ASN A 148 12.63 1.67 -25.46
CA ASN A 148 13.94 2.32 -25.40
C ASN A 148 14.48 2.56 -23.98
N VAL A 149 14.00 1.81 -22.98
CA VAL A 149 14.44 1.93 -21.58
C VAL A 149 15.60 0.97 -21.28
N TRP A 150 16.58 1.42 -20.49
CA TRP A 150 17.65 0.55 -19.99
C TRP A 150 17.15 -0.26 -18.81
N ARG A 151 17.21 -1.59 -18.93
CA ARG A 151 16.69 -2.53 -17.92
C ARG A 151 17.80 -3.40 -17.35
N CYS A 152 17.70 -3.66 -16.05
CA CYS A 152 18.56 -4.63 -15.39
C CYS A 152 18.15 -6.06 -15.78
N PRO A 153 19.03 -6.91 -16.34
CA PRO A 153 18.69 -8.27 -16.76
C PRO A 153 18.29 -9.21 -15.62
N ALA A 154 18.58 -8.84 -14.36
CA ALA A 154 18.23 -9.64 -13.19
C ALA A 154 16.83 -9.34 -12.63
N CYS A 155 16.32 -8.12 -12.80
CA CYS A 155 15.05 -7.72 -12.20
C CYS A 155 14.12 -6.92 -13.10
N MET A 156 14.53 -6.64 -14.35
CA MET A 156 13.80 -5.93 -15.40
C MET A 156 13.39 -4.48 -15.07
N ASN A 157 13.72 -4.00 -13.87
CA ASN A 157 13.56 -2.60 -13.51
C ASN A 157 14.47 -1.72 -14.35
N GLU A 158 13.97 -0.50 -14.59
CA GLU A 158 14.73 0.60 -15.16
C GLU A 158 15.96 0.91 -14.31
N VAL A 159 17.08 1.13 -14.98
CA VAL A 159 18.34 1.56 -14.40
C VAL A 159 18.61 2.97 -14.94
N GLU A 160 18.49 3.97 -14.05
CA GLU A 160 18.86 5.38 -14.29
C GLU A 160 20.38 5.54 -14.38
#